data_AF-A0A522X0S0-F1
#
_entry.id   AF-A0A522X0S0-F1
#
_cell.length_a   1.000
_cell.length_b   1.000
_cell.length_c   1.000
_cell.angle_alpha   90.00
_cell.angle_beta   90.00
_cell.angle_gamma   90.00
#
_symmetry.space_group_name_H-M   'P 1'
#
loop_
_entity.id
_entity.type
_entity.pdbx_description
1 polymer ?
#
loop_
_entity_poly.entity_id
_entity_poly.type
_entity_poly.pdbx_seq_one_letter_code
_entity_poly.pdbx_strand_id
1 'polypeptide(L)' 'MNTYGKRPRQYAAEIIALPTLEQRRKALALVPCDWRDWVKEYVVDYFGKQHFLTRYQQTRRTR' A
#
# COMPACT_ATOMS: atom_id res chain seq x y z
N MET A 1 4.01 -17.60 16.87
CA MET A 1 5.16 -16.78 16.45
C MET A 1 4.99 -16.41 14.99
N ASN A 2 5.19 -15.14 14.59
CA ASN A 2 5.40 -14.81 13.18
C ASN A 2 6.79 -15.33 12.78
N THR A 3 6.84 -16.36 11.95
CA THR A 3 8.05 -16.99 11.42
C THR A 3 8.97 -16.01 10.68
N TYR A 4 8.46 -14.87 10.22
CA TYR A 4 9.16 -13.93 9.34
C TYR A 4 9.58 -12.62 10.03
N GLY A 5 9.38 -12.46 11.35
CA GLY A 5 9.80 -11.28 12.12
C GLY A 5 9.04 -9.97 11.84
N LYS A 6 8.43 -9.82 10.66
CA LYS A 6 7.56 -8.70 10.27
C LYS A 6 6.11 -9.19 10.07
N ARG A 7 5.15 -8.28 10.21
CA ARG A 7 3.72 -8.50 9.88
C ARG A 7 3.45 -8.01 8.45
N PRO A 8 2.44 -8.56 7.74
CA PRO A 8 2.04 -8.07 6.41
C PRO A 8 1.83 -6.54 6.36
N ARG A 9 1.21 -5.96 7.39
CA ARG A 9 1.02 -4.51 7.49
C ARG A 9 2.34 -3.70 7.54
N GLN A 10 3.40 -4.25 8.14
CA GLN A 10 4.71 -3.60 8.18
C GLN A 10 5.36 -3.60 6.80
N TYR A 11 5.27 -4.72 6.07
CA TYR A 11 5.70 -4.76 4.66
C TYR A 11 4.94 -3.74 3.81
N ALA A 12 3.61 -3.64 3.97
CA ALA A 12 2.82 -2.67 3.24
C ALA A 12 3.25 -1.22 3.55
N ALA A 13 3.50 -0.89 4.82
CA ALA A 13 3.96 0.44 5.23
C ALA A 13 5.32 0.80 4.60
N GLU A 14 6.27 -0.14 4.59
CA GLU A 14 7.58 0.03 3.94
C GLU A 14 7.42 0.28 2.44
N ILE A 15 6.55 -0.48 1.77
CA ILE A 15 6.28 -0.32 0.33
C ILE A 15 5.62 1.04 0.06
N ILE A 16 4.63 1.44 0.85
CA ILE A 16 3.92 2.70 0.68
C ILE A 16 4.86 3.91 0.81
N ALA A 17 5.84 3.84 1.72
CA ALA A 17 6.82 4.90 1.95
C ALA A 17 7.79 5.10 0.78
N LEU A 18 7.93 4.14 -0.13
CA LEU A 18 8.83 4.26 -1.27
C LEU A 18 8.31 5.29 -2.28
N PRO A 19 9.15 6.21 -2.78
CA PRO A 19 8.72 7.29 -3.67
C PRO A 19 8.34 6.80 -5.07
N THR A 20 9.03 5.80 -5.61
CA THR A 20 8.84 5.38 -7.01
C THR A 20 8.16 4.03 -7.14
N LEU A 21 7.40 3.86 -8.22
CA LEU A 21 6.70 2.61 -8.53
C LEU A 21 7.66 1.43 -8.75
N GLU A 22 8.85 1.67 -9.30
CA GLU A 22 9.86 0.63 -9.47
C GLU A 22 10.38 0.09 -8.12
N GLN A 23 10.67 0.98 -7.17
CA GLN A 23 11.09 0.59 -5.83
C GLN A 23 9.99 -0.21 -5.11
N ARG A 24 8.73 0.21 -5.25
CA ARG A 24 7.57 -0.51 -4.71
C ARG A 24 7.46 -1.92 -5.27
N ARG A 25 7.64 -2.10 -6.58
CA ARG A 25 7.63 -3.42 -7.23
C ARG A 25 8.74 -4.32 -6.72
N LYS A 26 9.96 -3.78 -6.58
CA LYS A 26 11.11 -4.51 -6.01
C LYS A 26 10.82 -4.95 -4.57
N ALA A 27 10.29 -4.06 -3.74
CA ALA A 27 9.94 -4.38 -2.37
C ALA A 27 8.81 -5.41 -2.25
N LEU A 28 7.79 -5.37 -3.12
CA LEU A 28 6.72 -6.36 -3.18
C LEU A 28 7.25 -7.77 -3.54
N ALA A 29 8.31 -7.85 -4.36
CA ALA A 29 8.94 -9.12 -4.73
C ALA A 29 9.61 -9.82 -3.54
N LEU A 30 10.08 -9.06 -2.54
CA LEU A 30 10.71 -9.56 -1.32
C LEU A 30 9.70 -10.07 -0.28
N VAL A 31 8.41 -9.78 -0.46
CA VAL A 31 7.36 -10.27 0.43
C VAL A 31 7.16 -11.78 0.21
N PRO A 32 7.08 -12.58 1.30
CA PRO A 32 6.73 -14.00 1.23
C PRO A 32 5.45 -14.25 0.43
N CYS A 33 5.39 -15.37 -0.30
CA CYS A 33 4.27 -15.67 -1.21
C CYS A 33 2.92 -15.63 -0.50
N ASP A 34 2.83 -16.26 0.68
CA ASP A 34 1.60 -16.33 1.49
C ASP A 34 1.04 -14.97 1.90
N TRP A 35 1.88 -13.94 1.94
CA TRP A 35 1.50 -12.60 2.39
C TRP A 35 1.44 -11.59 1.27
N ARG A 36 1.88 -11.96 0.06
CA ARG A 36 1.98 -11.04 -1.08
C ARG A 36 0.62 -10.49 -1.47
N ASP A 37 -0.42 -11.31 -1.51
CA ASP A 37 -1.78 -10.88 -1.81
C ASP A 37 -2.33 -9.90 -0.77
N TRP A 38 -2.11 -10.19 0.52
CA TRP A 38 -2.55 -9.33 1.61
C TRP A 38 -1.83 -7.97 1.56
N VAL A 39 -0.51 -7.98 1.36
CA VAL A 39 0.29 -6.76 1.22
C VAL A 39 -0.15 -5.96 -0.01
N LYS A 40 -0.43 -6.62 -1.12
CA LYS A 40 -0.95 -5.96 -2.33
C LYS A 40 -2.28 -5.27 -2.07
N GLU A 41 -3.21 -5.92 -1.35
CA GLU A 41 -4.48 -5.31 -0.96
C GLU A 41 -4.26 -4.05 -0.11
N TYR A 42 -3.42 -4.11 0.92
CA TYR A 42 -3.10 -2.94 1.75
C TYR A 42 -2.51 -1.77 0.94
N VAL A 43 -1.61 -2.07 0.01
CA VAL A 43 -0.97 -1.04 -0.85
C VAL A 43 -2.00 -0.44 -1.81
N VAL A 44 -2.84 -1.27 -2.44
CA VAL A 44 -3.90 -0.81 -3.35
C VAL A 44 -4.96 0.00 -2.61
N ASP A 45 -5.40 -0.43 -1.42
CA ASP A 45 -6.34 0.31 -0.58
C ASP A 45 -5.78 1.68 -0.19
N TYR A 46 -4.51 1.76 0.20
CA TYR A 46 -3.86 3.03 0.55
C TYR A 46 -3.88 4.04 -0.61
N PHE A 47 -3.47 3.61 -1.82
CA PHE A 47 -3.48 4.48 -3.01
C PHE A 47 -4.90 4.69 -3.59
N GLY A 48 -5.79 3.72 -3.45
CA GLY A 48 -7.19 3.82 -3.85
C GLY A 48 -7.96 4.84 -3.00
N LYS A 49 -7.74 4.85 -1.68
CA LYS A 49 -8.25 5.87 -0.76
C LYS A 49 -7.73 7.26 -1.09
N GLN A 50 -6.47 7.39 -1.50
CA GLN A 50 -5.93 8.66 -1.98
C GLN A 50 -6.71 9.18 -3.18
N HIS A 51 -7.05 8.31 -4.15
CA HIS A 51 -7.80 8.71 -5.35
C HIS A 51 -9.28 9.08 -5.05
N PHE A 52 -9.89 8.50 -4.02
CA PHE A 52 -11.24 8.87 -3.57
C PHE A 52 -11.29 10.23 -2.86
N LEU A 53 -10.31 10.54 -2.01
CA LEU A 53 -10.24 11.81 -1.29
C LEU A 53 -10.03 13.01 -2.23
N THR A 54 -9.23 12.87 -3.29
CA THR A 54 -9.02 13.93 -4.28
C THR A 54 -10.32 14.29 -5.01
N ARG A 55 -11.15 13.29 -5.33
CA ARG A 55 -12.43 13.48 -6.04
C ARG A 55 -13.55 14.01 -5.14
N TYR A 56 -13.53 13.67 -3.84
CA TYR A 56 -14.56 14.07 -2.88
C TYR A 56 -14.33 15.48 -2.30
N GLN A 57 -13.07 15.97 -2.27
CA GLN A 57 -12.78 17.35 -1.85
C GLN A 57 -13.10 18.39 -2.94
N GLN A 58 -13.08 18.02 -4.22
CA GLN A 58 -13.39 18.93 -5.33
C GLN A 58 -14.87 19.30 -5.44
N THR A 59 -15.79 18.44 -4.98
CA THR A 59 -17.24 18.68 -5.05
C THR A 59 -17.80 19.53 -3.90
N ARG A 60 -17.02 19.79 -2.84
CA ARG A 60 -17.46 20.58 -1.66
C ARG A 60 -16.94 22.02 -1.64
N ARG A 61 -16.14 22.45 -2.62
CA ARG A 61 -15.58 23.81 -2.70
C ARG A 61 -16.31 24.73 -3.69
N THR A 62 -17.37 24.23 -4.32
CA THR A 62 -18.24 24.96 -5.26
C THR A 62 -19.70 24.87 -4.81
N ARG A 63 -19.97 25.25 -3.56
CA ARG A 63 -21.33 25.53 -3.09
C ARG A 63 -21.31 26.76 -2.21
#